data_AF-A0AAV4ALH7-F1
#
_entry.id   AF-A0AAV4ALH7-F1
#
_cell.length_a   1.000
_cell.length_b   1.000
_cell.length_c   1.000
_cell.angle_alpha   90.00
_cell.angle_beta   90.00
_cell.angle_gamma   90.00
#
_symmetry.space_group_name_H-M   'P 1'
#
loop_
_entity.id
_entity.type
_entity.pdbx_description
1 polymer ?
#
loop_
_entity_poly.entity_id
_entity_poly.type
_entity_poly.pdbx_seq_one_letter_code
_entity_poly.pdbx_strand_id
1 'polypeptide(L)'
;MRISWTEKKSNELVLEEANLERSLIKTTRQRQLQFLGHICRHKGLEHLAITGKIEGKRSTSRQRMTFIENLKSWAIGKGSSDNYIRLTEGRNMIANVCSRQGTCEKHLINLDRATVRSG
;
A
#
# COMPACT_ATOMS: atom_id res chain seq x y z
N MET A 1 -19.23 17.47 12.86
CA MET A 1 -18.60 16.69 13.94
C MET A 1 -17.41 17.48 14.48
N ARG A 2 -17.37 17.81 15.78
CA ARG A 2 -16.24 18.50 16.43
C ARG A 2 -15.67 17.54 17.45
N ILE A 3 -14.49 16.97 17.16
CA ILE A 3 -13.79 16.06 18.08
C ILE A 3 -12.73 16.87 18.81
N SER A 4 -12.70 16.79 20.13
CA SER A 4 -11.64 17.44 20.91
C SER A 4 -10.35 16.64 20.81
N TRP A 5 -9.22 17.32 20.62
CA TRP A 5 -7.91 16.68 20.60
C TRP A 5 -7.56 16.00 21.94
N THR A 6 -8.18 16.44 23.03
CA THR A 6 -7.99 15.89 24.39
C THR A 6 -8.68 14.54 24.58
N GLU A 7 -9.67 14.24 23.74
CA GLU A 7 -10.55 13.06 23.86
C GLU A 7 -9.86 11.77 23.37
N LYS A 8 -8.74 11.89 22.62
CA LYS A 8 -7.92 10.79 22.10
C LYS A 8 -8.73 9.62 21.50
N LYS A 9 -9.83 9.93 20.79
CA LYS A 9 -10.64 8.94 20.07
C LYS A 9 -9.81 8.22 19.00
N SER A 10 -10.04 6.91 18.83
CA SER A 10 -9.37 6.12 17.78
C SER A 10 -9.89 6.49 16.39
N ASN A 11 -9.03 6.36 15.39
CA ASN A 11 -9.37 6.69 14.00
C ASN A 11 -10.49 5.80 13.46
N GLU A 12 -10.59 4.56 13.93
CA GLU A 12 -11.67 3.62 13.60
C GLU A 12 -13.02 4.15 14.05
N LEU A 13 -13.13 4.54 15.34
CA LEU A 13 -14.39 5.05 15.89
C LEU A 13 -14.81 6.34 15.22
N VAL A 14 -13.86 7.22 14.89
CA VAL A 14 -14.14 8.46 14.15
C VAL A 14 -14.68 8.18 12.75
N LEU A 15 -14.20 7.14 12.08
CA LEU A 15 -14.67 6.75 10.75
C LEU A 15 -16.08 6.13 10.80
N GLU A 16 -16.36 5.30 11.81
CA GLU A 16 -17.68 4.73 12.06
C GLU A 16 -18.71 5.81 12.40
N GLU A 17 -18.37 6.72 13.32
CA GLU A 17 -19.23 7.83 13.75
C GLU A 17 -19.54 8.80 12.60
N ALA A 18 -18.57 9.01 11.70
CA ALA A 18 -18.76 9.79 10.48
C ALA A 18 -19.47 9.03 9.35
N ASN A 19 -19.66 7.71 9.48
CA ASN A 19 -20.15 6.80 8.44
C ASN A 19 -19.39 6.96 7.10
N LEU A 20 -18.06 7.07 7.17
CA LEU A 20 -17.19 7.29 6.01
C LEU A 20 -16.32 6.08 5.71
N GLU A 21 -16.25 5.72 4.42
CA GLU A 21 -15.27 4.76 3.94
C GLU A 21 -13.87 5.39 3.78
N ARG A 22 -12.81 4.58 3.86
CA ARG A 22 -11.40 4.99 3.60
C ARG A 22 -11.14 5.25 2.10
N SER A 23 -11.80 6.25 1.54
CA SER A 23 -11.80 6.60 0.11
C SER A 23 -10.43 7.09 -0.41
N LEU A 24 -9.68 7.80 0.42
CA LEU A 24 -8.36 8.34 0.05
C LEU A 24 -7.35 7.22 -0.20
N ILE A 25 -7.29 6.22 0.69
CA ILE A 25 -6.37 5.08 0.56
C ILE A 25 -6.67 4.29 -0.71
N LYS A 26 -7.96 4.08 -1.02
CA LYS A 26 -8.42 3.44 -2.26
C LYS A 26 -7.93 4.21 -3.49
N THR A 27 -8.10 5.52 -3.49
CA THR A 27 -7.68 6.40 -4.59
C THR A 27 -6.17 6.40 -4.77
N THR A 28 -5.40 6.52 -3.68
CA THR A 28 -3.93 6.49 -3.71
C THR A 28 -3.41 5.17 -4.26
N ARG A 29 -3.93 4.04 -3.79
CA ARG A 29 -3.56 2.71 -4.27
C ARG A 29 -3.89 2.51 -5.75
N GLN A 30 -5.05 2.98 -6.19
CA GLN A 30 -5.44 2.93 -7.60
C GLN A 30 -4.46 3.72 -8.47
N ARG A 31 -4.08 4.94 -8.06
CA ARG A 31 -3.12 5.77 -8.77
C ARG A 31 -1.73 5.13 -8.83
N GLN A 32 -1.27 4.54 -7.72
CA GLN A 32 0.01 3.82 -7.68
C GLN A 32 0.05 2.65 -8.68
N LEU A 33 -1.03 1.88 -8.78
CA LEU A 33 -1.13 0.75 -9.73
C LEU A 33 -1.24 1.24 -11.18
N GLN A 34 -1.97 2.31 -11.44
CA GLN A 34 -2.04 2.94 -12.77
C GLN A 34 -0.67 3.41 -13.23
N PHE A 35 0.08 4.07 -12.34
CA PHE A 35 1.44 4.51 -12.59
C PHE A 35 2.37 3.33 -12.90
N LEU A 36 2.33 2.25 -12.09
CA LEU A 36 3.11 1.06 -12.36
C LEU A 36 2.76 0.43 -13.72
N GLY A 37 1.46 0.33 -14.05
CA GLY A 37 1.02 -0.17 -15.34
C GLY A 37 1.48 0.70 -16.51
N HIS A 38 1.59 2.02 -16.34
CA HIS A 38 2.13 2.92 -17.35
C HIS A 38 3.64 2.64 -17.60
N ILE A 39 4.42 2.55 -16.53
CA ILE A 39 5.86 2.24 -16.55
C ILE A 39 6.13 0.90 -17.24
N CYS A 40 5.42 -0.16 -16.84
CA CYS A 40 5.64 -1.51 -17.37
C CYS A 40 5.37 -1.62 -18.88
N ARG A 41 4.51 -0.76 -19.45
CA ARG A 41 4.20 -0.80 -20.90
C ARG A 41 5.26 -0.15 -21.77
N HIS A 42 5.86 0.95 -21.32
CA HIS A 42 6.82 1.71 -22.12
C HIS A 42 8.24 1.16 -21.99
N LYS A 43 8.52 0.36 -20.93
CA LYS A 43 9.82 -0.26 -20.67
C LYS A 43 11.01 0.72 -20.78
N GLY A 44 10.79 1.99 -20.42
CA GLY A 44 11.80 3.03 -20.45
C GLY A 44 12.76 2.97 -19.26
N LEU A 45 13.49 4.07 -19.04
CA LEU A 45 14.46 4.18 -17.94
C LEU A 45 13.79 3.96 -16.57
N GLU A 46 12.58 4.48 -16.40
CA GLU A 46 11.77 4.32 -15.20
C GLU A 46 11.44 2.84 -14.89
N HIS A 47 11.26 2.01 -15.92
CA HIS A 47 11.05 0.57 -15.74
C HIS A 47 12.30 -0.10 -15.19
N LEU A 48 13.47 0.25 -15.73
CA LEU A 48 14.77 -0.24 -15.26
C LEU A 48 15.10 0.28 -13.86
N ALA A 49 14.76 1.53 -13.54
CA ALA A 49 15.00 2.11 -12.22
C ALA A 49 14.18 1.42 -11.12
N ILE A 50 12.96 0.99 -11.44
CA ILE A 50 12.03 0.37 -10.49
C ILE A 50 12.24 -1.16 -10.41
N THR A 51 12.59 -1.81 -11.52
CA THR A 51 12.82 -3.27 -11.61
C THR A 51 14.28 -3.66 -11.33
N GLY A 52 15.22 -2.75 -11.56
CA GLY A 52 16.64 -2.98 -11.45
C GLY A 52 17.02 -3.49 -10.06
N LYS A 53 17.50 -4.73 -10.02
CA LYS A 53 18.14 -5.29 -8.83
C LYS A 53 19.58 -4.79 -8.83
N ILE A 54 19.85 -3.78 -8.01
CA ILE A 54 21.23 -3.42 -7.68
C ILE A 54 21.72 -4.47 -6.69
N GLU A 55 22.81 -5.16 -7.04
CA GLU A 55 23.45 -6.11 -6.14
C GLU A 55 24.01 -5.38 -4.92
N GLY A 56 23.81 -5.97 -3.73
CA GLY A 56 24.27 -5.40 -2.47
C GLY A 56 23.16 -4.92 -1.53
N LYS A 57 23.55 -4.59 -0.29
CA LYS A 57 22.64 -4.14 0.76
C LYS A 57 22.29 -2.66 0.54
N ARG A 58 21.00 -2.32 0.56
CA ARG A 58 20.56 -0.91 0.57
C ARG A 58 21.12 -0.19 1.79
N SER A 59 21.54 1.06 1.59
CA SER A 59 22.05 1.90 2.69
C SER A 59 20.96 2.15 3.72
N THR A 60 21.33 2.19 5.01
CA THR A 60 20.42 2.38 6.15
C THR A 60 19.62 3.69 6.06
N SER A 61 20.17 4.71 5.39
CA SER A 61 19.53 6.02 5.23
C SER A 61 18.43 6.03 4.15
N ARG A 62 18.49 5.15 3.14
CA ARG A 62 17.42 5.03 2.14
C ARG A 62 16.26 4.24 2.70
N GLN A 63 15.07 4.49 2.16
CA GLN A 63 13.89 3.68 2.50
C GLN A 63 14.19 2.19 2.30
N ARG A 64 13.91 1.40 3.35
CA ARG A 64 14.17 -0.04 3.36
C ARG A 64 13.28 -0.78 2.36
N MET A 65 12.01 -0.37 2.25
CA MET A 65 11.08 -0.93 1.27
C MET A 65 11.12 -0.13 -0.03
N THR A 66 11.32 -0.83 -1.13
CA THR A 66 11.16 -0.27 -2.47
C THR A 66 9.70 -0.05 -2.83
N PHE A 67 9.47 0.71 -3.89
CA PHE A 67 8.14 0.87 -4.47
C PHE A 67 7.49 -0.48 -4.82
N ILE A 68 8.21 -1.39 -5.52
CA ILE A 68 7.68 -2.73 -5.84
C ILE A 68 7.39 -3.54 -4.57
N GLU A 69 8.29 -3.56 -3.60
CA GLU A 69 8.08 -4.33 -2.35
C GLU A 69 6.89 -3.79 -1.55
N ASN A 70 6.73 -2.47 -1.49
CA ASN A 70 5.57 -1.84 -0.89
C ASN A 70 4.30 -2.29 -1.60
N LEU A 71 4.25 -2.18 -2.93
CA LEU A 71 3.09 -2.60 -3.70
C LEU A 71 2.78 -4.09 -3.53
N LYS A 72 3.79 -4.97 -3.54
CA LYS A 72 3.62 -6.41 -3.28
C LYS A 72 3.03 -6.66 -1.89
N SER A 73 3.43 -5.89 -0.88
CA SER A 73 3.01 -6.09 0.51
C SER A 73 1.49 -5.98 0.68
N TRP A 74 0.84 -5.05 -0.02
CA TRP A 74 -0.61 -4.83 0.10
C TRP A 74 -1.42 -5.31 -1.09
N ALA A 75 -0.84 -5.48 -2.28
CA ALA A 75 -1.58 -5.90 -3.47
C ALA A 75 -1.80 -7.42 -3.55
N ILE A 76 -0.78 -8.24 -3.23
CA ILE A 76 -0.85 -9.70 -3.45
C ILE A 76 -0.92 -10.48 -2.13
N GLY A 77 -0.35 -9.96 -1.04
CA GLY A 77 -0.10 -10.73 0.18
C GLY A 77 1.25 -11.43 0.14
N LYS A 78 1.81 -11.78 1.31
CA LYS A 78 3.12 -12.45 1.42
C LYS A 78 3.03 -13.86 0.81
N GLY A 79 3.67 -14.11 -0.34
CA GLY A 79 3.85 -15.48 -0.84
C GLY A 79 3.83 -15.73 -2.36
N SER A 80 3.40 -14.76 -3.19
CA SER A 80 3.40 -14.96 -4.66
C SER A 80 4.39 -14.00 -5.33
N SER A 81 5.56 -14.53 -5.69
CA SER A 81 6.73 -13.70 -6.02
C SER A 81 6.86 -13.31 -7.50
N ASP A 82 6.45 -14.13 -8.47
CA ASP A 82 7.12 -14.06 -9.77
C ASP A 82 6.30 -13.46 -10.94
N ASN A 83 4.98 -13.32 -10.81
CA ASN A 83 4.14 -12.82 -11.91
C ASN A 83 3.66 -11.37 -11.77
N TYR A 84 4.11 -10.61 -10.76
CA TYR A 84 3.57 -9.28 -10.46
C TYR A 84 3.71 -8.26 -11.60
N ILE A 85 4.90 -8.20 -12.22
CA ILE A 85 5.18 -7.30 -13.34
C ILE A 85 4.41 -7.73 -14.60
N ARG A 86 4.25 -9.04 -14.82
CA ARG A 86 3.47 -9.57 -15.93
C ARG A 86 1.97 -9.27 -15.77
N LEU A 87 1.46 -9.28 -14.54
CA LEU A 87 0.06 -8.96 -14.24
C LEU A 87 -0.26 -7.47 -14.42
N THR A 88 0.74 -6.58 -14.29
CA THR A 88 0.55 -5.12 -14.48
C THR A 88 0.53 -4.72 -15.94
N GLU A 89 1.31 -5.41 -16.79
CA GLU A 89 1.31 -5.23 -18.24
C GLU A 89 -0.11 -5.42 -18.81
N GLY A 90 -0.83 -6.45 -18.36
CA GLY A 90 -2.18 -6.80 -18.81
C GLY A 90 -3.35 -6.02 -18.19
N ARG A 91 -3.13 -4.98 -17.37
CA ARG A 91 -4.17 -4.22 -16.62
C ARG A 91 -5.05 -5.01 -15.63
N ASN A 92 -5.06 -6.33 -15.68
CA ASN A 92 -5.83 -7.24 -14.80
C ASN A 92 -5.59 -7.00 -13.30
N MET A 93 -4.40 -6.50 -12.96
CA MET A 93 -4.03 -6.13 -11.59
C MET A 93 -4.88 -5.03 -10.98
N ILE A 94 -5.22 -3.97 -11.73
CA ILE A 94 -5.97 -2.83 -11.19
C ILE A 94 -7.37 -3.30 -10.78
N ALA A 95 -8.03 -4.09 -11.64
CA ALA A 95 -9.35 -4.66 -11.38
C ALA A 95 -9.36 -5.60 -10.16
N ASN A 96 -8.39 -6.51 -10.07
CA ASN A 96 -8.33 -7.48 -8.98
C ASN A 96 -8.02 -6.85 -7.62
N VAL A 97 -7.21 -5.78 -7.57
CA VAL A 97 -6.80 -5.15 -6.31
C VAL A 97 -7.83 -4.12 -5.81
N CYS A 98 -8.44 -3.34 -6.71
CA CYS A 98 -9.54 -2.42 -6.35
C CYS A 98 -10.81 -3.16 -5.87
N SER A 99 -10.94 -4.45 -6.20
CA SER A 99 -12.07 -5.30 -5.76
C SER A 99 -11.85 -5.97 -4.40
N ARG A 100 -10.63 -5.96 -3.84
CA ARG A 100 -10.31 -6.55 -2.53
C ARG A 100 -10.75 -5.64 -1.38
N GLN A 101 -12.00 -5.79 -0.93
CA GLN A 101 -12.44 -5.26 0.35
C GLN A 101 -11.66 -5.97 1.48
N GLY A 102 -10.99 -5.23 2.38
CA GLY A 102 -10.33 -5.81 3.57
C GLY A 102 -8.82 -5.60 3.74
N THR A 103 -8.09 -5.11 2.73
CA THR A 103 -6.68 -4.64 2.95
C THR A 103 -6.63 -3.28 3.66
N CYS A 104 -7.79 -2.64 3.86
CA CYS A 104 -7.96 -1.43 4.65
C CYS A 104 -8.10 -1.72 6.15
N GLU A 105 -8.19 -2.97 6.58
CA GLU A 105 -8.62 -3.31 7.94
C GLU A 105 -7.56 -4.05 8.75
N LYS A 106 -6.73 -4.91 8.13
CA LYS A 106 -5.96 -5.92 8.89
C LYS A 106 -4.46 -5.66 9.07
N HIS A 107 -3.86 -4.73 8.32
CA HIS A 107 -2.41 -4.50 8.39
C HIS A 107 -1.98 -3.37 9.35
N LEU A 108 -2.91 -2.51 9.79
CA LEU A 108 -2.64 -1.44 10.76
C LEU A 108 -2.89 -1.85 12.22
N ILE A 109 -3.58 -2.99 12.45
CA ILE A 109 -3.91 -3.50 13.79
C ILE A 109 -2.66 -3.78 14.65
N ASN A 110 -1.50 -3.99 14.04
CA ASN A 110 -0.28 -4.34 14.77
C ASN A 110 0.61 -3.14 15.16
N LEU A 111 0.34 -1.92 14.67
CA LEU A 111 1.12 -0.74 15.08
C LEU A 111 0.46 0.03 16.23
N ASP A 112 -0.87 0.05 16.33
CA ASP A 112 -1.57 0.73 17.42
C ASP A 112 -1.68 -0.10 18.71
N ARG A 113 -1.54 -1.43 18.63
CA ARG A 113 -1.56 -2.31 19.81
C ARG A 113 -0.30 -2.21 20.67
N ALA A 114 0.77 -1.59 20.17
CA ALA A 114 2.03 -1.38 20.90
C ALA A 114 1.97 -0.19 21.88
N THR A 115 1.03 0.73 21.71
CA THR A 115 0.96 1.97 22.51
C THR A 115 0.00 1.86 23.70
N VAL A 116 -0.77 0.78 23.81
CA VAL A 116 -1.83 0.62 24.84
C VAL A 116 -1.44 -0.34 25.96
N ARG A 117 -0.25 -0.98 25.90
CA ARG A 117 0.20 -1.97 26.91
C ARG A 117 1.22 -1.46 27.93
N SER A 118 1.46 -0.15 27.96
CA SER A 118 2.27 0.53 28.98
C SER A 118 1.45 1.65 29.61
N GLY A 119 0.56 1.27 30.53
CA GLY A 119 -0.31 2.14 31.30
C GLY A 119 -1.01 1.32 32.37
#